data_AF-A0AAW1VJV3-F1
#
_entry.id   AF-A0AAW1VJV3-F1
#
_cell.length_a   1.000
_cell.length_b   1.000
_cell.length_c   1.000
_cell.angle_alpha   90.00
_cell.angle_beta   90.00
_cell.angle_gamma   90.00
#
_symmetry.space_group_name_H-M   'P 1'
#
loop_
_entity.id
_entity.type
_entity.pdbx_description
1 polymer ?
#
loop_
_entity_poly.entity_id
_entity_poly.type
_entity_poly.pdbx_seq_one_letter_code
_entity_poly.pdbx_strand_id
1 'polypeptide(L)'
;MWREGQSFEDAFQYVKAARGVTNPNMGFACQLLQCQKRVHAVPASPSSVLRMYRMAPHSSYDPLHLVPKMLSHPGAEGLDSRGAFVVHVPSAIYVWIGKDCNTIMSDNARAAALQVIQYERAKGPIVEINEGEEPLEFWDALSSGLSAEDCSKGAVKKEAIFFFWRR
;
A
#
# COMPACT_ATOMS: atom_id res chain seq x y z
N MET A 1 13.38 14.48 3.82
CA MET A 1 11.97 14.23 3.44
C MET A 1 11.22 13.43 4.51
N TRP A 2 11.19 12.09 4.53
CA TRP A 2 10.33 11.34 5.48
C TRP A 2 10.66 11.54 6.98
N ARG A 3 11.95 11.61 7.33
CA ARG A 3 12.42 11.72 8.72
C ARG A 3 12.10 13.07 9.34
N GLU A 4 12.32 14.14 8.58
CA GLU A 4 12.23 15.52 9.07
C GLU A 4 10.99 16.27 8.52
N GLY A 5 10.15 15.61 7.73
CA GLY A 5 8.98 16.25 7.10
C GLY A 5 9.33 17.29 6.01
N GLN A 6 10.60 17.36 5.57
CA GLN A 6 11.05 18.35 4.58
C GLN A 6 10.43 18.12 3.20
N SER A 7 10.01 19.19 2.53
CA SER A 7 9.48 19.13 1.17
C SER A 7 10.51 18.61 0.15
N PHE A 8 10.05 18.17 -1.02
CA PHE A 8 10.93 17.76 -2.12
C PHE A 8 11.86 18.91 -2.53
N GLU A 9 11.35 20.12 -2.61
CA GLU A 9 12.13 21.28 -3.03
C GLU A 9 13.24 21.59 -2.01
N ASP A 10 12.92 21.63 -0.71
CA ASP A 10 13.91 21.90 0.33
C ASP A 10 15.00 20.82 0.36
N ALA A 11 14.59 19.54 0.25
CA ALA A 11 15.53 18.43 0.17
C ALA A 11 16.38 18.48 -1.10
N PHE A 12 15.80 18.85 -2.24
CA PHE A 12 16.51 18.98 -3.51
C PHE A 12 17.56 20.10 -3.45
N GLN A 13 17.19 21.28 -2.94
CA GLN A 13 18.11 22.41 -2.77
C GLN A 13 19.24 22.05 -1.79
N TYR A 14 18.93 21.34 -0.70
CA TYR A 14 19.94 20.87 0.24
C TYR A 14 20.97 19.94 -0.44
N VAL A 15 20.53 18.95 -1.21
CA VAL A 15 21.44 18.04 -1.91
C VAL A 15 22.23 18.79 -2.99
N LYS A 16 21.60 19.74 -3.69
CA LYS A 16 22.24 20.58 -4.72
C LYS A 16 23.31 21.51 -4.14
N ALA A 17 23.08 22.04 -2.94
CA ALA A 17 24.07 22.84 -2.22
C ALA A 17 25.28 21.98 -1.78
N ALA A 18 25.02 20.74 -1.34
CA ALA A 18 26.06 19.80 -0.95
C ALA A 18 26.81 19.15 -2.13
N ARG A 19 26.15 19.04 -3.29
CA ARG A 19 26.67 18.40 -4.49
C ARG A 19 26.42 19.31 -5.69
N GLY A 20 27.48 19.87 -6.28
CA GLY A 20 27.39 20.84 -7.38
C GLY A 20 26.61 20.39 -8.63
N VAL A 21 26.25 19.10 -8.73
CA VAL A 21 25.32 18.59 -9.74
C VAL A 21 24.30 17.64 -9.09
N THR A 22 23.02 17.93 -9.29
CA THR A 22 21.88 17.06 -8.94
C THR A 22 20.88 17.06 -10.08
N ASN A 23 20.78 15.95 -10.82
CA ASN A 23 19.82 15.80 -11.92
C ASN A 23 19.09 14.46 -11.78
N PRO A 24 18.05 14.37 -10.92
CA PRO A 24 17.23 13.17 -10.84
C PRO A 24 16.54 12.95 -12.19
N ASN A 25 16.51 11.70 -12.66
CA ASN A 25 15.68 11.39 -13.81
C ASN A 25 14.21 11.70 -13.49
N MET A 26 13.42 12.04 -14.51
CA MET A 26 12.04 12.50 -14.33
C MET A 26 11.16 11.46 -13.60
N GLY A 27 11.41 10.17 -13.83
CA GLY A 27 10.71 9.08 -13.13
C GLY A 27 10.98 9.09 -11.62
N PHE A 28 12.24 9.21 -11.22
CA PHE A 28 12.63 9.27 -9.81
C PHE A 28 12.11 10.53 -9.13
N ALA A 29 12.15 11.68 -9.80
CA ALA A 29 11.57 12.92 -9.28
C ALA A 29 10.05 12.75 -9.04
N CYS A 30 9.33 12.14 -9.97
CA CYS A 30 7.91 11.83 -9.81
C CYS A 30 7.65 10.92 -8.59
N GLN A 31 8.46 9.88 -8.40
CA GLN A 31 8.37 8.98 -7.24
C GLN A 31 8.58 9.73 -5.91
N LEU A 32 9.55 10.65 -5.86
CA LEU A 32 9.79 11.48 -4.66
C LEU A 32 8.62 12.42 -4.37
N LEU A 33 8.01 13.03 -5.39
CA LEU A 33 6.82 13.86 -5.24
C LEU A 33 5.61 13.05 -4.76
N GLN A 34 5.41 11.84 -5.29
CA GLN A 34 4.37 10.94 -4.81
C GLN A 34 4.62 10.50 -3.36
N CYS A 35 5.88 10.22 -3.00
CA CYS A 35 6.28 9.91 -1.64
C CYS A 35 5.96 11.08 -0.69
N GLN A 36 6.31 12.31 -1.09
CA GLN A 36 5.98 13.51 -0.31
C GLN A 36 4.47 13.63 -0.08
N LYS A 37 3.64 13.43 -1.12
CA LYS A 37 2.18 13.46 -0.99
C LYS A 37 1.69 12.44 0.04
N ARG A 38 2.27 11.24 0.09
CA ARG A 38 1.89 10.21 1.07
C ARG A 38 2.32 10.54 2.50
N VAL A 39 3.55 11.01 2.68
CA VAL A 39 4.14 11.22 4.01
C VAL A 39 3.70 12.54 4.66
N HIS A 40 3.39 13.57 3.87
CA HIS A 40 2.99 14.89 4.37
C HIS A 40 1.47 15.17 4.27
N ALA A 41 0.67 14.23 3.79
CA ALA A 41 -0.78 14.40 3.80
C ALA A 41 -1.30 14.44 5.25
N VAL A 42 -1.61 15.65 5.74
CA VAL A 42 -2.35 15.89 6.99
C VAL A 42 -3.30 17.08 6.78
N PRO A 43 -4.63 16.93 6.94
CA PRO A 43 -5.58 16.24 6.06
C PRO A 43 -6.35 17.22 5.13
N ALA A 44 -6.82 16.76 3.96
CA ALA A 44 -7.95 17.38 3.26
C ALA A 44 -9.12 16.40 2.99
N SER A 45 -8.99 15.14 3.42
CA SER A 45 -10.09 14.36 3.99
C SER A 45 -9.52 13.27 4.91
N PRO A 46 -10.14 12.98 6.07
CA PRO A 46 -9.86 11.79 6.89
C PRO A 46 -10.41 10.49 6.29
N SER A 47 -10.83 10.47 5.02
CA SER A 47 -11.67 9.39 4.49
C SER A 47 -10.89 8.40 3.62
N SER A 48 -10.78 7.16 4.09
CA SER A 48 -11.07 5.96 3.31
C SER A 48 -10.20 5.54 2.12
N VAL A 49 -8.99 6.05 1.89
CA VAL A 49 -8.19 5.51 0.76
C VAL A 49 -7.40 4.29 1.22
N LEU A 50 -8.07 3.13 1.17
CA LEU A 50 -7.45 1.81 1.15
C LEU A 50 -6.26 1.82 0.18
N ARG A 51 -5.08 1.46 0.67
CA ARG A 51 -3.89 1.27 -0.17
C ARG A 51 -3.52 -0.19 -0.17
N MET A 52 -3.33 -0.74 -1.35
CA MET A 52 -2.94 -2.13 -1.53
C MET A 52 -1.62 -2.19 -2.28
N TYR A 53 -0.69 -2.98 -1.75
CA TYR A 53 0.61 -3.22 -2.34
C TYR A 53 0.78 -4.71 -2.59
N ARG A 54 1.32 -5.06 -3.75
CA ARG A 54 1.72 -6.42 -4.10
C ARG A 54 3.23 -6.54 -3.99
N MET A 55 3.71 -7.60 -3.35
CA MET A 55 5.12 -7.95 -3.42
C MET A 55 5.46 -8.45 -4.81
N ALA A 56 6.41 -7.80 -5.47
CA ALA A 56 6.83 -8.16 -6.81
C ALA A 56 8.32 -7.88 -7.00
N PRO A 57 9.00 -8.61 -7.89
CA PRO A 57 10.39 -8.31 -8.25
C PRO A 57 10.58 -6.86 -8.68
N HIS A 58 11.64 -6.22 -8.21
CA HIS A 58 12.03 -4.88 -8.65
C HIS A 58 12.23 -4.85 -10.17
N SER A 59 12.88 -5.88 -10.70
CA SER A 59 13.21 -6.05 -12.11
C SER A 59 13.13 -7.52 -12.52
N SER A 60 12.88 -7.79 -13.80
CA SER A 60 12.94 -9.15 -14.36
C SER A 60 14.34 -9.77 -14.26
N TYR A 61 15.38 -8.93 -14.18
CA TYR A 61 16.77 -9.38 -14.06
C TYR A 61 17.19 -9.71 -12.62
N ASP A 62 16.39 -9.36 -11.63
CA ASP A 62 16.65 -9.62 -10.21
C ASP A 62 15.36 -10.07 -9.50
N PRO A 63 14.95 -11.34 -9.68
CA PRO A 63 13.66 -11.83 -9.21
C PRO A 63 13.55 -11.98 -7.68
N LEU A 64 14.69 -12.06 -6.98
CA LEU A 64 14.72 -12.22 -5.52
C LEU A 64 14.62 -10.89 -4.79
N HIS A 65 14.95 -9.78 -5.46
CA HIS A 65 14.77 -8.45 -4.92
C HIS A 65 13.31 -8.02 -5.02
N LEU A 66 12.52 -8.46 -4.06
CA LEU A 66 11.10 -8.13 -3.96
C LEU A 66 10.92 -6.73 -3.37
N VAL A 67 10.01 -5.97 -3.96
CA VAL A 67 9.61 -4.65 -3.49
C VAL A 67 8.09 -4.53 -3.47
N PRO A 68 7.52 -3.76 -2.53
CA PRO A 68 6.10 -3.47 -2.54
C PRO A 68 5.76 -2.54 -3.72
N LYS A 69 4.91 -3.02 -4.64
CA LYS A 69 4.37 -2.22 -5.75
C LYS A 69 2.90 -1.90 -5.47
N MET A 70 2.57 -0.62 -5.48
CA MET A 70 1.20 -0.16 -5.27
C MET A 70 0.31 -0.63 -6.42
N LEU A 71 -0.87 -1.15 -6.10
CA LEU A 71 -1.90 -1.50 -7.07
C LEU A 71 -2.72 -0.27 -7.43
N SER A 72 -3.08 -0.13 -8.71
CA SER A 72 -3.91 0.97 -9.18
C SER A 72 -5.38 0.83 -8.77
N HIS A 73 -5.86 -0.41 -8.64
CA HIS A 73 -7.24 -0.73 -8.25
C HIS A 73 -7.15 -1.68 -7.04
N PRO A 74 -7.34 -1.17 -5.81
CA PRO A 74 -7.25 -1.99 -4.61
C PRO A 74 -8.57 -2.75 -4.40
N GLY A 75 -8.60 -4.05 -4.72
CA GLY A 75 -9.82 -4.85 -4.60
C GLY A 75 -9.54 -6.33 -4.43
N ALA A 76 -10.60 -7.10 -4.18
CA ALA A 76 -10.53 -8.54 -3.96
C ALA A 76 -10.01 -9.27 -5.20
N GLU A 77 -10.32 -8.77 -6.39
CA GLU A 77 -9.81 -9.25 -7.67
C GLU A 77 -8.29 -9.09 -7.84
N GLY A 78 -7.67 -8.23 -7.02
CA GLY A 78 -6.22 -8.03 -7.01
C GLY A 78 -5.47 -9.08 -6.18
N LEU A 79 -6.16 -9.82 -5.31
CA LEU A 79 -5.57 -10.87 -4.50
C LEU A 79 -5.30 -12.11 -5.38
N ASP A 80 -4.05 -12.58 -5.37
CA ASP A 80 -3.58 -13.72 -6.15
C ASP A 80 -2.94 -14.72 -5.19
N SER A 81 -3.41 -15.97 -5.18
CA SER A 81 -2.94 -17.04 -4.29
C SER A 81 -1.44 -17.30 -4.35
N ARG A 82 -0.78 -16.89 -5.44
CA ARG A 82 0.68 -17.02 -5.60
C ARG A 82 1.47 -15.88 -4.96
N GLY A 83 0.80 -14.84 -4.47
CA GLY A 83 1.38 -13.56 -4.04
C GLY A 83 1.30 -13.30 -2.54
N ALA A 84 2.04 -12.29 -2.08
CA ALA A 84 1.79 -11.63 -0.80
C ALA A 84 1.44 -10.16 -1.02
N PHE A 85 0.52 -9.66 -0.20
CA PHE A 85 -0.05 -8.32 -0.33
C PHE A 85 -0.05 -7.60 1.01
N VAL A 86 0.19 -6.29 0.98
CA VAL A 86 0.07 -5.40 2.14
C VAL A 86 -1.11 -4.47 1.89
N VAL A 87 -2.10 -4.52 2.77
CA VAL A 87 -3.31 -3.71 2.70
C VAL A 87 -3.29 -2.74 3.87
N HIS A 88 -3.08 -1.46 3.57
CA HIS A 88 -3.07 -0.39 4.55
C HIS A 88 -4.44 0.28 4.56
N VAL A 89 -5.09 0.24 5.72
CA VAL A 89 -6.31 0.98 6.03
C VAL A 89 -6.08 1.87 7.25
N PRO A 90 -6.89 2.93 7.46
CA PRO A 90 -6.68 3.85 8.59
C PRO A 90 -6.68 3.20 9.99
N SER A 91 -7.32 2.03 10.14
CA SER A 91 -7.44 1.30 11.41
C SER A 91 -6.34 0.27 11.65
N ALA A 92 -5.76 -0.33 10.60
CA ALA A 92 -4.85 -1.46 10.69
C ALA A 92 -4.06 -1.65 9.37
N ILE A 93 -2.99 -2.43 9.45
CA ILE A 93 -2.28 -2.92 8.26
C ILE A 93 -2.45 -4.43 8.21
N TYR A 94 -3.05 -4.93 7.13
CA TYR A 94 -3.19 -6.34 6.90
C TYR A 94 -2.08 -6.84 5.98
N VAL A 95 -1.50 -7.98 6.31
CA VAL A 95 -0.56 -8.71 5.46
C VAL A 95 -1.27 -9.97 5.00
N TRP A 96 -1.71 -9.99 3.75
CA TRP A 96 -2.39 -11.15 3.17
C TRP A 96 -1.36 -12.04 2.48
N ILE A 97 -1.38 -13.33 2.82
CA ILE A 97 -0.46 -14.36 2.32
C ILE A 97 -1.27 -15.40 1.55
N GLY A 98 -0.99 -15.51 0.25
CA GLY A 98 -1.61 -16.53 -0.60
C GLY A 98 -1.10 -17.94 -0.30
N LYS A 99 -1.93 -18.95 -0.57
CA LYS A 99 -1.61 -20.37 -0.30
C LYS A 99 -0.39 -20.88 -1.07
N ASP A 100 -0.18 -20.38 -2.28
CA ASP A 100 0.94 -20.73 -3.17
C ASP A 100 2.09 -19.71 -3.08
N CYS A 101 2.09 -18.85 -2.05
CA CYS A 101 3.11 -17.85 -1.82
C CYS A 101 4.39 -18.49 -1.28
N ASN A 102 5.55 -18.04 -1.79
CA ASN A 102 6.85 -18.45 -1.24
C ASN A 102 7.11 -17.72 0.09
N THR A 103 7.64 -18.46 1.07
CA THR A 103 8.16 -17.95 2.36
C THR A 103 9.01 -16.68 2.26
N ILE A 104 9.89 -16.57 1.26
CA ILE A 104 10.71 -15.36 1.05
C ILE A 104 9.81 -14.14 0.80
N MET A 105 8.74 -14.32 0.04
CA MET A 105 7.81 -13.25 -0.31
C MET A 105 6.92 -12.85 0.86
N SER A 106 6.47 -13.79 1.68
CA SER A 106 5.73 -13.48 2.91
C SER A 106 6.60 -12.73 3.92
N ASP A 107 7.86 -13.15 4.12
CA ASP A 107 8.80 -12.46 5.00
C ASP A 107 9.07 -11.01 4.53
N ASN A 108 9.27 -10.83 3.21
CA ASN A 108 9.41 -9.49 2.64
C ASN A 108 8.13 -8.65 2.77
N ALA A 109 6.94 -9.25 2.68
CA ALA A 109 5.67 -8.54 2.90
C ALA A 109 5.56 -8.05 4.36
N ARG A 110 5.95 -8.87 5.33
CA ARG A 110 6.00 -8.49 6.76
C ARG A 110 6.97 -7.33 6.99
N ALA A 111 8.17 -7.41 6.40
CA ALA A 111 9.14 -6.32 6.45
C ALA A 111 8.60 -5.04 5.78
N ALA A 112 7.91 -5.16 4.64
CA ALA A 112 7.29 -4.04 3.95
C ALA A 112 6.17 -3.39 4.78
N ALA A 113 5.36 -4.17 5.50
CA ALA A 113 4.34 -3.64 6.42
C ALA A 113 4.96 -2.77 7.53
N LEU A 114 6.09 -3.20 8.11
CA LEU A 114 6.83 -2.40 9.09
C LEU A 114 7.36 -1.10 8.48
N GLN A 115 7.83 -1.14 7.23
CA GLN A 115 8.25 0.06 6.50
C GLN A 115 7.09 1.03 6.27
N VAL A 116 5.89 0.54 5.92
CA VAL A 116 4.70 1.40 5.77
C VAL A 116 4.38 2.12 7.07
N ILE A 117 4.45 1.44 8.22
CA ILE A 117 4.30 2.09 9.55
C ILE A 117 5.35 3.18 9.74
N GLN A 118 6.61 2.85 9.50
CA GLN A 118 7.73 3.76 9.75
C GLN A 118 7.70 5.01 8.86
N TYR A 119 7.41 4.85 7.57
CA TYR A 119 7.49 5.92 6.59
C TYR A 119 6.20 6.72 6.47
N GLU A 120 5.04 6.06 6.49
CA GLU A 120 3.73 6.71 6.34
C GLU A 120 3.09 7.08 7.68
N ARG A 121 3.77 6.79 8.81
CA ARG A 121 3.26 7.03 10.18
C ARG A 121 1.89 6.40 10.41
N ALA A 122 1.64 5.26 9.77
CA ALA A 122 0.41 4.52 9.93
C ALA A 122 0.20 4.14 11.40
N LYS A 123 -1.03 4.30 11.89
CA LYS A 123 -1.41 3.98 13.26
C LYS A 123 -2.28 2.73 13.23
N GLY A 124 -1.74 1.59 13.63
CA GLY A 124 -2.52 0.37 13.70
C GLY A 124 -1.67 -0.88 13.90
N PRO A 125 -2.27 -1.98 14.38
CA PRO A 125 -1.59 -3.27 14.45
C PRO A 125 -1.33 -3.83 13.04
N ILE A 126 -0.27 -4.63 12.92
CA ILE A 126 -0.06 -5.49 11.77
C ILE A 126 -0.82 -6.79 12.04
N VAL A 127 -1.75 -7.14 11.15
CA VAL A 127 -2.50 -8.40 11.22
C VAL A 127 -2.15 -9.26 10.02
N GLU A 128 -1.63 -10.44 10.28
CA GLU A 128 -1.31 -11.43 9.26
C GLU A 128 -2.56 -12.26 8.94
N ILE A 129 -2.84 -12.45 7.66
CA ILE A 129 -4.02 -13.15 7.15
C ILE A 129 -3.57 -14.17 6.11
N ASN A 130 -3.92 -15.43 6.32
CA ASN A 130 -3.75 -16.46 5.31
C ASN A 130 -4.98 -16.52 4.41
N GLU A 131 -4.77 -16.81 3.13
CA GLU A 131 -5.85 -17.00 2.18
C GLU A 131 -6.83 -18.11 2.64
N GLY A 132 -8.12 -17.79 2.69
CA GLY A 132 -9.19 -18.65 3.21
C GLY A 132 -9.44 -18.52 4.71
N GLU A 133 -8.60 -17.80 5.46
CA GLU A 133 -8.77 -17.45 6.88
C GLU A 133 -9.06 -15.96 7.07
N GLU A 134 -9.59 -15.29 6.04
CA GLU A 134 -9.81 -13.85 6.09
C GLU A 134 -10.94 -13.47 7.07
N PRO A 135 -10.67 -12.61 8.07
CA PRO A 135 -11.70 -12.12 8.97
C PRO A 135 -12.69 -11.20 8.24
N LEU A 136 -13.92 -11.11 8.73
CA LEU A 136 -14.95 -10.23 8.16
C LEU A 136 -14.50 -8.76 8.11
N GLU A 137 -13.78 -8.32 9.15
CA GLU A 137 -13.22 -6.98 9.25
C GLU A 137 -12.29 -6.63 8.08
N PHE A 138 -11.56 -7.61 7.54
CA PHE A 138 -10.69 -7.41 6.39
C PHE A 138 -11.52 -7.08 5.13
N TRP A 139 -12.57 -7.85 4.86
CA TRP A 139 -13.44 -7.64 3.70
C TRP A 139 -14.25 -6.35 3.80
N ASP A 140 -14.71 -6.01 5.00
CA ASP A 140 -15.37 -4.74 5.27
C ASP A 140 -14.42 -3.56 5.04
N ALA A 141 -13.15 -3.68 5.47
CA ALA A 141 -12.13 -2.67 5.24
C ALA A 141 -11.76 -2.54 3.74
N LEU A 142 -11.71 -3.65 3.01
CA LEU A 142 -11.42 -3.68 1.57
C LEU A 142 -12.57 -3.05 0.75
N SER A 143 -13.82 -3.34 1.11
CA SER A 143 -15.00 -2.81 0.41
C SER A 143 -15.32 -1.35 0.73
N SER A 144 -15.13 -0.94 2.00
CA SER A 144 -15.32 0.46 2.42
C SER A 144 -14.29 1.40 1.82
N GLY A 145 -13.09 0.90 1.53
CA GLY A 145 -12.06 1.62 0.79
C GLY A 145 -12.42 1.92 -0.66
N LEU A 146 -13.11 0.98 -1.32
CA LEU A 146 -13.53 1.08 -2.72
C LEU A 146 -14.68 2.07 -2.94
N SER A 147 -15.58 2.21 -1.97
CA SER A 147 -16.77 3.09 -2.10
C SER A 147 -16.48 4.59 -1.95
N ALA A 148 -15.22 4.98 -1.72
CA ALA A 148 -14.84 6.38 -1.56
C ALA A 148 -14.56 7.10 -2.90
N GLU A 149 -14.48 6.39 -4.02
CA GLU A 149 -14.24 7.00 -5.34
C GLU A 149 -15.51 7.45 -6.08
N ASP A 150 -16.70 6.99 -5.66
CA ASP A 150 -17.97 7.37 -6.30
C ASP A 150 -19.06 7.75 -5.29
N CYS A 151 -19.15 9.04 -4.94
CA CYS A 151 -20.35 9.57 -4.28
C CYS A 151 -21.25 10.32 -5.28
N SER A 152 -21.95 9.55 -6.12
CA SER A 152 -23.32 9.90 -6.48
C SER A 152 -24.21 8.66 -6.61
N LYS A 153 -25.01 8.46 -5.54
CA LYS A 153 -26.26 7.69 -5.39
C LYS A 153 -26.17 6.17 -5.15
N GLY A 154 -26.78 5.75 -4.04
CA GLY A 154 -27.57 4.51 -3.98
C GLY A 154 -27.06 3.46 -3.00
N ALA A 155 -27.53 3.50 -1.76
CA ALA A 155 -27.33 2.45 -0.79
C ALA A 155 -28.13 1.19 -1.16
N VAL A 156 -27.49 0.06 -1.53
CA VAL A 156 -28.14 -1.27 -1.53
C VAL A 156 -27.15 -2.44 -1.36
N LYS A 157 -27.49 -3.33 -0.40
CA LYS A 157 -27.16 -4.77 -0.16
C LYS A 157 -25.72 -5.19 0.22
N LYS A 158 -25.53 -5.34 1.54
CA LYS A 158 -24.31 -5.85 2.20
C LYS A 158 -24.19 -7.38 2.29
N GLU A 159 -25.28 -8.14 2.18
CA GLU A 159 -25.24 -9.60 2.39
C GLU A 159 -24.93 -10.45 1.14
N ALA A 160 -25.08 -9.90 -0.07
CA ALA A 160 -24.91 -10.67 -1.31
C ALA A 160 -23.43 -10.80 -1.73
N ILE A 161 -22.58 -9.86 -1.33
CA ILE A 161 -21.17 -9.81 -1.73
C ILE A 161 -20.39 -10.94 -1.05
N PHE A 162 -20.65 -11.20 0.22
CA PHE A 162 -19.97 -12.24 1.01
C PHE A 162 -20.14 -13.65 0.43
N PHE A 163 -21.31 -13.96 -0.14
CA PHE A 163 -21.58 -15.26 -0.77
C PHE A 163 -20.95 -15.41 -2.15
N PHE A 164 -20.71 -14.31 -2.88
CA PHE A 164 -20.14 -14.36 -4.23
C PHE A 164 -18.64 -14.69 -4.20
N TRP A 165 -17.92 -14.27 -3.17
CA TRP A 165 -16.46 -14.45 -3.06
C TRP A 165 -16.03 -15.77 -2.40
N ARG A 166 -16.97 -16.58 -1.89
CA ARG A 166 -16.68 -17.84 -1.18
C ARG A 166 -16.78 -19.09 -2.07
N ARG A 167 -16.75 -18.95 -3.41
CA ARG A 167 -16.98 -20.05 -4.35
C ARG A 167 -15.79 -20.29 -5.28
#